data_AF-A0A8H4UZD2-F1
#
_entry.id   AF-A0A8H4UZD2-F1
#
_cell.length_a   1.000
_cell.length_b   1.000
_cell.length_c   1.000
_cell.angle_alpha   90.00
_cell.angle_beta   90.00
_cell.angle_gamma   90.00
#
_symmetry.space_group_name_H-M   'P 1'
#
loop_
_entity.id
_entity.type
_entity.pdbx_description
1 polymer ?
#
loop_
_entity_poly.entity_id
_entity_poly.type
_entity_poly.pdbx_seq_one_letter_code
_entity_poly.pdbx_strand_id
1 'polypeptide(L)'
;MKGLFVSLAALAAFVASGLAATDYHERLTLQPLPASSLLASFNFRSNSSLSAFDNQHFRYFPRSLGQILQHTNTKELHVRFTTGRWDDESWGARPSEGYKEGATGVELWAWIDSESQE
;
A
#
# COMPACT_ATOMS: atom_id res chain seq x y z
N MET A 1 19.82 -43.31 -2.69
CA MET A 1 18.43 -42.83 -2.47
C MET A 1 18.35 -41.68 -1.46
N LYS A 2 19.00 -41.73 -0.28
CA LYS A 2 18.98 -40.63 0.72
C LYS A 2 19.47 -39.26 0.20
N GLY A 3 20.54 -39.21 -0.59
CA GLY A 3 21.07 -37.95 -1.15
C GLY A 3 20.11 -37.25 -2.12
N LEU A 4 19.34 -38.01 -2.90
CA LEU A 4 18.35 -37.46 -3.84
C LEU A 4 17.20 -36.77 -3.08
N PHE A 5 16.76 -37.34 -1.95
CA PHE A 5 15.75 -36.73 -1.09
C PHE A 5 16.24 -35.43 -0.44
N VAL A 6 17.49 -35.38 0.01
CA VAL A 6 18.08 -34.15 0.60
C VAL A 6 18.19 -33.06 -0.46
N SER A 7 18.64 -33.38 -1.67
CA SER A 7 18.72 -32.43 -2.77
C SER A 7 17.34 -31.92 -3.20
N LEU A 8 16.33 -32.79 -3.24
CA LEU A 8 14.95 -32.40 -3.58
C LEU A 8 14.33 -31.49 -2.50
N ALA A 9 14.59 -31.78 -1.22
CA ALA A 9 14.14 -30.95 -0.11
C ALA A 9 14.83 -29.57 -0.11
N ALA A 10 16.14 -29.52 -0.39
CA ALA A 10 16.88 -28.27 -0.51
C ALA A 10 16.38 -27.42 -1.69
N LEU A 11 16.10 -28.04 -2.83
CA LEU A 11 15.52 -27.35 -3.99
C LEU A 11 14.12 -26.82 -3.69
N ALA A 12 13.27 -27.61 -3.02
CA ALA A 12 11.93 -27.18 -2.62
C ALA A 12 11.98 -25.98 -1.64
N ALA A 13 12.89 -26.00 -0.66
CA ALA A 13 13.09 -24.90 0.29
C ALA A 13 13.59 -23.62 -0.40
N PHE A 14 14.49 -23.75 -1.38
CA PHE A 14 15.00 -22.63 -2.16
C PHE A 14 13.89 -21.99 -3.02
N VAL A 15 13.07 -22.81 -3.69
CA VAL A 15 11.92 -22.32 -4.47
C VAL A 15 10.88 -21.66 -3.57
N ALA A 16 10.61 -22.23 -2.39
CA ALA A 16 9.67 -21.64 -1.43
C ALA A 16 10.12 -20.26 -0.91
N SER A 17 11.43 -20.04 -0.75
CA SER A 17 11.99 -18.76 -0.32
C SER A 17 11.83 -17.66 -1.39
N GLY A 18 11.85 -18.04 -2.67
CA GLY A 18 11.58 -17.12 -3.79
C GLY A 18 10.10 -16.78 -3.99
N LEU A 19 9.19 -17.58 -3.42
CA LEU A 19 7.74 -17.39 -3.50
C LEU A 19 7.17 -16.56 -2.35
N ALA A 20 8.02 -15.99 -1.49
CA ALA A 20 7.56 -15.08 -0.44
C ALA A 20 6.74 -13.94 -1.08
N ALA A 21 5.43 -13.96 -0.82
CA ALA A 21 4.50 -13.00 -1.38
C ALA A 21 4.96 -11.59 -1.02
N THR A 22 5.07 -10.72 -2.03
CA THR A 22 5.34 -9.30 -1.78
C THR A 22 4.14 -8.72 -1.03
N ASP A 23 4.36 -8.14 0.16
CA ASP A 23 3.29 -7.42 0.88
C ASP A 23 3.07 -6.01 0.29
N TYR A 24 3.05 -5.97 -1.03
CA TYR A 24 2.79 -4.80 -1.85
C TYR A 24 1.60 -5.12 -2.75
N HIS A 25 0.60 -4.26 -2.72
CA HIS A 25 -0.62 -4.36 -3.49
C HIS A 25 -0.81 -3.07 -4.29
N GLU A 26 -1.05 -3.22 -5.59
CA GLU A 26 -1.42 -2.12 -6.47
C GLU A 26 -2.69 -2.48 -7.25
N ARG A 27 -3.56 -1.49 -7.45
CA ARG A 27 -4.76 -1.66 -8.26
C ARG A 27 -5.09 -0.37 -9.00
N LEU A 28 -5.29 -0.49 -10.30
CA LEU A 28 -5.88 0.54 -11.14
C LEU A 28 -7.27 0.09 -11.59
N THR A 29 -8.29 0.87 -11.25
CA THR A 29 -9.64 0.73 -11.78
C THR A 29 -9.94 1.89 -12.72
N LEU A 30 -10.22 1.57 -13.98
CA LEU A 30 -10.72 2.52 -14.98
C LEU A 30 -12.15 2.14 -15.31
N GLN A 31 -13.09 3.04 -15.01
CA GLN A 31 -14.50 2.82 -15.29
C GLN A 31 -15.06 4.00 -16.08
N PRO A 32 -15.44 3.80 -17.36
CA PRO A 32 -16.17 4.81 -18.11
C PRO A 32 -17.47 5.17 -17.39
N LEU A 33 -17.77 6.47 -17.35
CA LEU A 33 -18.97 7.04 -16.78
C LEU A 33 -19.79 7.74 -17.89
N PRO A 34 -21.10 7.99 -17.67
CA PRO A 34 -21.91 8.81 -18.55
C PRO A 34 -21.28 10.16 -18.89
N ALA A 35 -21.72 10.75 -20.01
CA ALA A 35 -21.22 12.05 -20.51
C ALA A 35 -19.69 12.08 -20.74
N SER A 36 -19.12 10.98 -21.24
CA SER A 36 -17.69 10.86 -21.55
C SER A 36 -16.75 11.11 -20.36
N SER A 37 -17.25 10.89 -19.14
CA SER A 37 -16.45 10.98 -17.91
C SER A 37 -15.71 9.64 -17.64
N LEU A 38 -14.67 9.68 -16.82
CA LEU A 38 -13.88 8.50 -16.45
C LEU A 38 -13.57 8.51 -14.95
N LEU A 39 -13.97 7.45 -14.25
CA LEU A 39 -13.42 7.16 -12.94
C LEU A 39 -12.06 6.48 -13.12
N ALA A 40 -11.01 7.09 -12.58
CA ALA A 40 -9.68 6.52 -12.50
C ALA A 40 -9.25 6.43 -11.04
N SER A 41 -9.23 5.21 -10.49
CA SER A 41 -8.87 4.95 -9.10
C SER A 41 -7.56 4.17 -9.04
N PHE A 42 -6.58 4.74 -8.35
CA PHE A 42 -5.27 4.13 -8.13
C PHE A 42 -5.11 3.86 -6.63
N ASN A 43 -4.93 2.60 -6.26
CA ASN A 43 -4.72 2.20 -4.88
C ASN A 43 -3.38 1.48 -4.76
N PHE A 44 -2.51 2.02 -3.90
CA PHE A 44 -1.23 1.45 -3.56
C PHE A 44 -1.20 1.17 -2.06
N ARG A 45 -0.77 -0.03 -1.68
CA ARG A 45 -0.53 -0.42 -0.30
C ARG A 45 0.79 -1.14 -0.24
N SER A 46 1.70 -0.65 0.58
CA SER A 46 2.97 -1.30 0.86
C SER A 46 3.06 -1.59 2.34
N ASN A 47 3.47 -2.82 2.67
CA ASN A 47 3.87 -3.21 4.00
C ASN A 47 5.35 -3.58 3.96
N SER A 48 6.07 -3.24 5.02
CA SER A 48 7.48 -3.61 5.20
C SER A 48 7.65 -4.25 6.57
N SER A 49 8.58 -5.20 6.69
CA SER A 49 8.96 -5.66 8.02
C SER A 49 9.58 -4.50 8.80
N LEU A 50 9.38 -4.49 10.12
CA LEU A 50 10.00 -3.53 11.02
C LEU A 50 11.53 -3.55 10.88
N SER A 51 12.11 -4.75 10.78
CA SER A 51 13.56 -4.92 10.57
C SER A 51 14.07 -4.27 9.27
N ALA A 52 13.33 -4.38 8.16
CA ALA A 52 13.72 -3.74 6.91
C ALA A 52 13.59 -2.22 7.00
N PHE A 53 12.53 -1.74 7.66
CA PHE A 53 12.30 -0.33 7.91
C PHE A 53 13.43 0.25 8.76
N ASP A 54 13.77 -0.35 9.90
CA ASP A 54 14.83 0.13 10.82
C ASP A 54 16.21 0.16 10.15
N ASN A 55 16.51 -0.82 9.30
CA ASN A 55 17.74 -0.87 8.51
C ASN A 55 17.71 0.06 7.27
N GLN A 56 16.72 0.94 7.15
CA GLN A 56 16.57 1.89 6.03
C GLN A 56 16.46 1.21 4.65
N HIS A 57 15.97 -0.02 4.60
CA HIS A 57 15.72 -0.75 3.35
C HIS A 57 14.35 -0.38 2.77
N PHE A 58 14.27 0.79 2.15
CA PHE A 58 13.04 1.29 1.54
C PHE A 58 12.87 0.76 0.10
N ARG A 59 12.06 -0.29 -0.06
CA ARG A 59 11.84 -0.94 -1.37
C ARG A 59 10.75 -0.28 -2.23
N TYR A 60 9.68 0.20 -1.60
CA TYR A 60 8.43 0.56 -2.29
C TYR A 60 8.06 2.05 -2.17
N PHE A 61 8.86 2.85 -1.48
CA PHE A 61 8.65 4.29 -1.33
C PHE A 61 10.00 5.03 -1.24
N PRO A 62 10.04 6.35 -1.52
CA PRO A 62 11.28 7.12 -1.52
C PRO A 62 11.96 7.12 -0.14
N ARG A 63 13.30 7.05 -0.13
CA ARG A 63 14.10 7.12 1.10
C ARG A 63 13.80 8.36 1.94
N SER A 64 13.61 9.51 1.29
CA SER A 64 13.29 10.77 1.97
C SER A 64 12.02 10.66 2.81
N LEU A 65 10.98 9.99 2.28
CA LEU A 65 9.75 9.72 3.03
C LEU A 65 10.00 8.75 4.18
N GLY A 66 10.76 7.68 3.94
CA GLY A 66 11.12 6.71 4.98
C GLY A 66 11.85 7.32 6.16
N GLN A 67 12.80 8.22 5.89
CA GLN A 67 13.55 8.92 6.93
C GLN A 67 12.65 9.84 7.77
N ILE A 68 11.68 10.51 7.15
CA ILE A 68 10.68 11.30 7.87
C ILE A 68 9.86 10.39 8.79
N LEU A 69 9.32 9.28 8.25
CA LEU A 69 8.52 8.32 9.02
C LEU A 69 9.28 7.74 10.22
N GLN A 70 10.56 7.42 10.04
CA GLN A 70 11.44 6.98 11.12
C GLN A 70 11.60 8.07 12.19
N HIS A 71 11.91 9.30 11.76
CA HIS A 71 12.16 10.41 12.67
C HIS A 71 10.92 10.78 13.50
N THR A 72 9.73 10.62 12.93
CA THR A 72 8.46 10.93 13.57
C THR A 72 7.83 9.73 14.27
N ASN A 73 8.53 8.60 14.43
CA ASN A 73 7.99 7.35 15.01
C ASN A 73 6.64 6.93 14.38
N THR A 74 6.48 7.14 13.08
CA THR A 74 5.25 6.85 12.37
C THR A 74 5.17 5.36 12.00
N LYS A 75 4.10 4.70 12.42
CA LYS A 75 3.82 3.28 12.13
C LYS A 75 3.08 3.08 10.82
N GLU A 76 2.22 4.03 10.48
CA GLU A 76 1.39 3.93 9.30
C GLU A 76 1.08 5.33 8.78
N LEU A 77 1.14 5.49 7.46
CA LEU A 77 0.91 6.73 6.75
C LEU A 77 -0.11 6.50 5.66
N HIS A 78 -1.13 7.34 5.61
CA HIS A 78 -2.11 7.36 4.53
C HIS A 78 -2.07 8.68 3.80
N VAL A 79 -1.92 8.59 2.48
CA VAL A 79 -1.93 9.75 1.58
C VAL A 79 -3.00 9.53 0.53
N ARG A 80 -3.88 10.51 0.37
CA ARG A 80 -4.96 10.47 -0.62
C ARG A 80 -4.94 11.73 -1.47
N PHE A 81 -5.07 11.53 -2.78
CA PHE A 81 -5.27 12.59 -3.76
C PHE A 81 -6.58 12.31 -4.50
N THR A 82 -7.50 13.27 -4.44
CA THR A 82 -8.80 13.15 -5.10
C THR A 82 -9.06 14.40 -5.91
N THR A 83 -9.43 14.22 -7.17
CA THR A 83 -9.79 15.30 -8.09
C THR A 83 -11.11 15.02 -8.79
N GLY A 84 -11.80 16.09 -9.18
CA GLY A 84 -13.14 16.02 -9.77
C GLY A 84 -14.24 15.98 -8.71
N ARG A 85 -15.49 16.00 -9.22
CA ARG A 85 -16.72 15.86 -8.44
C ARG A 85 -17.39 14.55 -8.81
N TRP A 86 -18.07 13.93 -7.86
CA TRP A 86 -18.92 12.78 -8.11
C TRP A 86 -20.36 13.26 -8.32
N ASP A 87 -20.94 12.93 -9.47
CA ASP A 87 -22.37 13.15 -9.76
C ASP A 87 -23.13 11.88 -9.41
N ASP A 88 -23.76 11.86 -8.23
CA ASP A 88 -24.50 10.71 -7.73
C ASP A 88 -25.84 10.48 -8.45
N GLU A 89 -26.43 11.53 -9.02
CA GLU A 89 -27.63 11.43 -9.85
C GLU A 89 -27.36 10.69 -11.15
N SER A 90 -26.26 11.04 -11.84
CA SER A 90 -25.90 10.45 -13.13
C SER A 90 -25.11 9.15 -13.02
N TRP A 91 -24.28 9.00 -11.98
CA TRP A 91 -23.32 7.89 -11.86
C TRP A 91 -23.66 6.90 -10.75
N GLY A 92 -24.69 7.19 -9.94
CA GLY A 92 -25.11 6.37 -8.82
C GLY A 92 -24.26 6.55 -7.57
N ALA A 93 -24.38 5.61 -6.63
CA ALA A 93 -23.65 5.65 -5.37
C ALA A 93 -22.13 5.74 -5.59
N ARG A 94 -21.48 6.58 -4.79
CA ARG A 94 -20.03 6.72 -4.83
C ARG A 94 -19.35 5.37 -4.51
N PRO A 95 -18.24 5.02 -5.18
CA PRO A 95 -17.44 3.87 -4.81
C PRO A 95 -17.12 3.89 -3.30
N SER A 96 -17.05 2.71 -2.68
CA SER A 96 -16.75 2.55 -1.24
C SER A 96 -17.60 3.41 -0.29
N GLU A 97 -18.80 3.82 -0.71
CA GLU A 97 -19.69 4.75 0.02
C GLU A 97 -19.01 6.10 0.35
N GLY A 98 -17.96 6.46 -0.39
CA GLY A 98 -17.17 7.67 -0.18
C GLY A 98 -16.17 7.62 0.97
N TYR A 99 -16.08 6.49 1.69
CA TYR A 99 -15.13 6.32 2.78
C TYR A 99 -13.67 6.43 2.29
N LYS A 100 -13.40 5.91 1.07
CA LYS A 100 -12.03 5.84 0.53
C LYS A 100 -11.68 7.01 -0.38
N GLU A 101 -12.65 7.69 -0.94
CA GLU A 101 -12.48 8.68 -2.00
C GLU A 101 -12.36 10.09 -1.44
N GLY A 102 -12.88 10.36 -0.22
CA GLY A 102 -12.72 11.65 0.44
C GLY A 102 -13.33 12.83 -0.30
N ALA A 103 -12.92 14.04 0.07
CA ALA A 103 -13.26 15.26 -0.66
C ALA A 103 -12.20 15.55 -1.74
N THR A 104 -12.49 16.48 -2.66
CA THR A 104 -11.49 16.98 -3.60
C THR A 104 -10.32 17.62 -2.85
N GLY A 105 -9.09 17.22 -3.16
CA GLY A 105 -7.87 17.76 -2.55
C GLY A 105 -6.87 16.68 -2.18
N VAL A 106 -6.04 17.01 -1.20
CA VAL A 106 -5.04 16.11 -0.63
C VAL A 106 -5.37 15.91 0.84
N GLU A 107 -5.42 14.66 1.25
CA GLU A 107 -5.59 14.29 2.65
C GLU A 107 -4.39 13.44 3.10
N LEU A 108 -3.95 13.69 4.34
CA LEU A 108 -2.80 13.05 4.95
C LEU A 108 -3.11 12.76 6.41
N TRP A 109 -2.90 11.53 6.84
CA TRP A 109 -2.96 11.18 8.26
C TRP A 109 -1.99 10.04 8.56
N ALA A 110 -1.56 9.97 9.81
CA ALA A 110 -0.53 9.05 10.25
C ALA A 110 -0.82 8.55 11.66
N TRP A 111 -0.51 7.29 11.91
CA TRP A 111 -0.44 6.74 13.27
C TRP A 111 0.99 6.87 13.76
N ILE A 112 1.18 7.66 14.81
CA ILE A 112 2.49 7.94 15.42
C ILE A 112 2.52 7.29 16.79
N ASP A 113 3.57 6.52 17.06
CA ASP A 113 3.83 6.02 18.41
C ASP A 113 4.35 7.17 19.27
N SER A 114 3.73 7.37 20.44
CA SER A 114 4.30 8.17 21.52
C SER A 114 5.13 7.29 22.42
N GLU A 115 6.30 7.74 22.85
CA GLU A 115 6.92 7.18 24.04
C GLU A 115 5.96 7.42 25.21
N SER A 116 5.49 6.35 25.85
CA SER A 116 4.78 6.47 27.11
C SER A 116 5.71 7.19 28.09
N GLN A 117 5.41 8.44 28.42
CA GLN A 117 5.99 9.06 29.61
C GLN A 117 5.44 8.28 30.81
N GLU A 118 6.34 7.60 31.53
CA GLU A 118 6.09 7.20 32.92
C GLU A 118 5.78 8.42 33.79
#